data_AF-A0A3B9C0T0-F1
#
_entry.id   AF-A0A3B9C0T0-F1
#
_cell.length_a   1.000
_cell.length_b   1.000
_cell.length_c   1.000
_cell.angle_alpha   90.00
_cell.angle_beta   90.00
_cell.angle_gamma   90.00
#
_symmetry.space_group_name_H-M   'P 1'
#
loop_
_entity.id
_entity.type
_entity.pdbx_description
1 polymer ?
#
loop_
_entity_poly.entity_id
_entity_poly.type
_entity_poly.pdbx_seq_one_letter_code
_entity_poly.pdbx_strand_id
1 'polypeptide(L)' 'LERLELAIDSLNNDQKKCVTLFYLEKKSYQEIMEMTGFNFMQVKSFIQNGKRNLKLKIVEQEND' A
#
# COMPACT_ATOMS: atom_id res chain seq x y z
N LEU A 1 -0.86 1.51 -15.14
CA LEU A 1 0.15 1.40 -14.05
C LEU A 1 0.46 2.78 -13.46
N GLU A 2 0.68 3.81 -14.28
CA GLU A 2 0.98 5.18 -13.82
C GLU A 2 0.01 5.74 -12.75
N ARG A 3 -1.31 5.59 -12.92
CA ARG A 3 -2.30 6.09 -11.92
C ARG A 3 -2.16 5.42 -10.56
N LEU A 4 -1.78 4.14 -10.53
CA LEU A 4 -1.56 3.40 -9.28
C LEU A 4 -0.27 3.86 -8.59
N GLU A 5 0.79 4.09 -9.35
CA GLU A 5 2.08 4.58 -8.83
C GLU A 5 1.92 5.98 -8.22
N LEU A 6 1.23 6.90 -8.91
CA LEU A 6 0.92 8.24 -8.40
C LEU A 6 0.03 8.20 -7.14
N ALA A 7 -0.95 7.30 -7.10
CA ALA A 7 -1.79 7.13 -5.91
C ALA A 7 -0.98 6.57 -4.72
N ILE A 8 -0.04 5.65 -4.98
CA ILE A 8 0.87 5.09 -3.97
C ILE A 8 1.79 6.18 -3.39
N ASP A 9 2.26 7.12 -4.21
CA ASP A 9 3.09 8.24 -3.77
C ASP A 9 2.38 9.17 -2.77
N SER A 10 1.05 9.16 -2.74
CA SER A 10 0.27 9.95 -1.77
C SER A 10 0.07 9.26 -0.42
N LEU A 11 0.47 8.00 -0.27
CA LEU A 11 0.38 7.27 0.99
C LEU A 11 1.51 7.69 1.94
N ASN A 12 1.28 7.52 3.24
CA ASN A 12 2.39 7.65 4.20
C ASN A 12 3.45 6.57 3.95
N ASN A 13 4.67 6.79 4.44
CA ASN A 13 5.83 5.95 4.14
C ASN A 13 5.60 4.45 4.46
N ASP A 14 4.96 4.15 5.59
CA ASP A 14 4.73 2.76 6.01
C ASP A 14 3.66 2.07 5.16
N GLN A 15 2.57 2.77 4.85
CA GLN A 15 1.55 2.31 3.92
C GLN A 15 2.12 2.11 2.53
N LYS A 16 2.85 3.09 2.00
CA LYS A 16 3.53 3.01 0.70
C LYS A 16 4.42 1.77 0.64
N LYS A 17 5.29 1.59 1.64
CA LYS A 17 6.21 0.44 1.71
C LYS A 17 5.46 -0.89 1.73
N CYS A 18 4.48 -1.06 2.63
CA CYS A 18 3.74 -2.32 2.72
C CYS A 18 2.86 -2.61 1.49
N VAL A 19 2.25 -1.57 0.90
CA VAL A 19 1.43 -1.69 -0.33
C VAL A 19 2.29 -2.06 -1.53
N THR A 20 3.46 -1.44 -1.69
CA THR A 20 4.43 -1.78 -2.75
C THR A 20 4.88 -3.22 -2.63
N LEU A 21 5.35 -3.63 -1.44
CA LEU A 21 5.83 -5.01 -1.22
C LEU A 21 4.73 -6.04 -1.49
N PHE A 22 3.49 -5.76 -1.06
CA PHE A 22 2.38 -6.71 -1.23
C PHE A 22 1.86 -6.77 -2.68
N TYR A 23 1.54 -5.62 -3.28
CA TYR A 23 0.86 -5.60 -4.57
C TYR A 23 1.80 -5.62 -5.77
N LEU A 24 2.98 -5.01 -5.68
CA LEU A 24 3.94 -4.96 -6.79
C LEU A 24 4.94 -6.10 -6.70
N GLU A 25 5.52 -6.33 -5.51
CA GLU A 25 6.55 -7.36 -5.31
C GLU A 25 5.98 -8.73 -4.87
N LYS A 26 4.66 -8.83 -4.68
CA LYS A 26 3.93 -10.06 -4.33
C LYS A 26 4.42 -10.76 -3.06
N LYS A 27 4.96 -9.99 -2.10
CA LYS A 27 5.39 -10.49 -0.80
C LYS A 27 4.21 -10.88 0.08
N SER A 28 4.36 -11.99 0.80
CA SER A 28 3.43 -12.42 1.84
C SER A 28 3.51 -11.50 3.07
N TYR A 29 2.49 -11.56 3.95
CA TYR A 29 2.52 -10.83 5.22
C TYR A 29 3.77 -11.16 6.05
N GLN A 30 4.17 -12.43 6.07
CA GLN A 30 5.33 -12.88 6.83
C GLN A 30 6.63 -12.28 6.28
N GLU A 31 6.87 -12.37 4.96
CA GLU A 31 8.04 -11.75 4.34
C GLU A 31 8.09 -10.25 4.59
N ILE A 32 6.95 -9.56 4.55
CA ILE A 32 6.90 -8.12 4.81
C ILE A 32 7.26 -7.82 6.28
N MET A 33 6.76 -8.63 7.23
CA MET A 33 7.13 -8.49 8.65
C MET A 33 8.64 -8.67 8.83
N GLU A 34 9.24 -9.69 8.22
CA GLU A 34 10.68 -9.97 8.28
C GLU A 34 11.51 -8.83 7.66
N MET A 35 11.07 -8.26 6.54
CA MET A 35 11.77 -7.18 5.83
C MET A 35 11.63 -5.81 6.51
N THR A 36 10.53 -5.56 7.23
CA THR A 36 10.22 -4.23 7.79
C THR A 36 10.40 -4.14 9.30
N GLY A 37 10.41 -5.28 10.01
CA GLY A 37 10.33 -5.34 11.47
C GLY A 37 8.95 -5.03 12.04
N PHE A 38 7.94 -4.80 11.19
CA PHE A 38 6.57 -4.57 11.65
C PHE A 38 5.93 -5.87 12.13
N ASN A 39 5.02 -5.73 13.10
CA ASN A 39 4.19 -6.86 13.51
C ASN A 39 3.02 -7.08 12.54
N PHE A 40 2.38 -8.24 12.64
CA PHE A 40 1.27 -8.62 11.77
C PHE A 40 0.14 -7.59 11.73
N MET A 41 -0.24 -7.01 12.88
CA MET A 41 -1.32 -6.04 12.96
C MET A 41 -0.97 -4.73 12.23
N GLN A 42 0.28 -4.29 12.33
CA GLN A 42 0.79 -3.13 11.59
C GLN A 42 0.78 -3.40 10.10
N VAL A 43 1.37 -4.50 9.63
CA VAL A 43 1.41 -4.83 8.19
C VAL A 43 -0.01 -4.96 7.62
N LYS A 44 -0.90 -5.65 8.33
CA LYS A 44 -2.31 -5.77 7.94
C LYS A 44 -2.99 -4.40 7.84
N SER A 45 -2.83 -3.55 8.85
CA SER A 45 -3.42 -2.21 8.88
C SER A 45 -2.89 -1.33 7.74
N PHE A 46 -1.57 -1.34 7.49
CA PHE A 46 -0.95 -0.55 6.44
C PHE A 46 -1.41 -0.97 5.04
N ILE A 47 -1.52 -2.28 4.78
CA ILE A 47 -2.03 -2.79 3.50
C ILE A 47 -3.51 -2.46 3.32
N GLN A 48 -4.33 -2.68 4.34
CA GLN A 48 -5.78 -2.44 4.27
C GLN A 48 -6.10 -0.96 4.08
N ASN A 49 -5.50 -0.09 4.89
CA ASN A 49 -5.71 1.36 4.80
C ASN A 49 -5.11 1.92 3.52
N GLY A 50 -3.92 1.43 3.13
CA GLY A 50 -3.32 1.76 1.85
C GLY A 50 -4.23 1.43 0.67
N LYS A 51 -4.80 0.22 0.61
CA LYS A 51 -5.76 -0.18 -0.43
C LYS A 51 -7.00 0.72 -0.47
N ARG A 52 -7.56 1.07 0.69
CA ARG A 52 -8.71 1.97 0.78
C ARG A 52 -8.37 3.35 0.19
N ASN A 53 -7.23 3.91 0.56
CA ASN A 53 -6.79 5.23 0.10
C ASN A 53 -6.50 5.23 -1.41
N LEU A 54 -5.87 4.16 -1.93
CA LEU A 54 -5.65 4.01 -3.37
C LEU A 54 -6.97 4.00 -4.16
N LYS A 55 -7.99 3.28 -3.68
CA LYS A 55 -9.30 3.25 -4.35
C LYS A 55 -9.93 4.63 -4.40
N LEU A 56 -9.86 5.40 -3.31
CA LEU A 56 -10.40 6.76 -3.26
C LEU A 56 -9.69 7.68 -4.25
N LYS A 57 -8.35 7.64 -4.29
CA LYS A 57 -7.52 8.44 -5.20
C LYS A 57 -7.80 8.15 -6.68
N ILE A 58 -7.96 6.87 -7.03
CA ILE A 58 -8.25 6.48 -8.42
C ILE A 58 -9.64 6.98 -8.85
N VAL A 59 -10.62 6.92 -7.95
CA VAL A 59 -11.98 7.44 -8.19
C VAL A 59 -11.99 8.97 -8.28
N GLU A 60 -11.26 9.67 -7.41
CA GLU A 60 -11.12 11.13 -7.47
C GLU A 60 -10.56 11.56 -8.84
N GLN A 61 -9.46 10.95 -9.26
CA GLN A 61 -8.85 11.18 -10.59
C GLN A 61 -9.71 10.71 -11.79
N GLU A 62 -10.82 9.98 -11.60
CA GLU A 62 -11.75 9.63 -12.68
C GLU A 62 -12.85 10.69 -12.87
N ASN A 63 -13.05 11.53 -11.86
CA ASN A 63 -14.06 12.58 -11.86
C ASN A 63 -13.49 13.97 -12.19
N ASP A 64 -12.16 14.08 -12.32
CA ASP A 64 -11.41 15.25 -12.79
C ASP A 64 -11.12 15.14 -14.30
#